data_AF-A0A9J7KZH6-F1
#
_entry.id   AF-A0A9J7KZH6-F1
#
_cell.length_a   1.000
_cell.length_b   1.000
_cell.length_c   1.000
_cell.angle_alpha   90.00
_cell.angle_beta   90.00
_cell.angle_gamma   90.00
#
_symmetry.space_group_name_H-M   'P 1'
#
loop_
_entity.id
_entity.type
_entity.pdbx_description
1 polymer ?
#
loop_
_entity_poly.entity_id
_entity_poly.type
_entity_poly.pdbx_seq_one_letter_code
_entity_poly.pdbx_strand_id
1 'polypeptide(L)'
;FPSPQPLSRDQLCALCDLGRQSPCPSVRANVVNSAGSLGSVLAKQPDSAEKLTLIGTFLTEVAGKDAVLWVVAEALDAIFDVFGDGPQVDAVAANIGLVAKLRQISPVFKSRVHKERRSLGEHFPVVDNARVNLTRFIKYKEGC
;
A
#
# COMPACT_ATOMS: atom_id res chain seq x y z
N PHE A 1 4.21 29.67 -18.50
CA PHE A 1 3.62 28.66 -17.60
C PHE A 1 4.66 28.29 -16.57
N PRO A 2 4.40 28.36 -15.25
CA PRO A 2 5.33 27.84 -14.26
C PRO A 2 5.50 26.34 -14.52
N SER A 3 6.74 25.85 -14.54
CA SER A 3 7.00 24.41 -14.58
C SER A 3 6.35 23.75 -13.36
N PRO A 4 5.77 22.56 -13.49
CA PRO A 4 5.23 21.84 -12.35
C PRO A 4 6.32 21.66 -11.30
N GLN A 5 6.07 22.15 -10.09
CA GLN A 5 7.02 21.98 -9.00
C GLN A 5 7.13 20.50 -8.63
N PRO A 6 8.35 19.97 -8.40
CA PRO A 6 8.51 18.60 -7.95
C PRO A 6 7.76 18.40 -6.64
N LEU A 7 7.04 17.26 -6.51
CA LEU A 7 6.34 16.91 -5.27
C LEU A 7 7.31 16.99 -4.09
N SER A 8 7.01 17.87 -3.13
CA SER A 8 7.83 18.05 -1.94
C SER A 8 7.57 16.94 -0.92
N ARG A 9 8.55 16.72 -0.05
CA ARG A 9 8.44 15.77 1.06
C ARG A 9 7.25 16.12 1.97
N ASP A 10 7.08 17.41 2.29
CA ASP A 10 6.03 17.86 3.21
C ASP A 10 4.64 17.67 2.62
N GLN A 11 4.47 17.89 1.30
CA GLN A 11 3.23 17.59 0.60
C GLN A 11 2.89 16.11 0.66
N LEU A 12 3.90 15.24 0.48
CA LEU A 12 3.72 13.80 0.58
C LEU A 12 3.38 13.35 2.01
N CYS A 13 4.02 13.93 3.03
CA CYS A 13 3.70 13.68 4.43
C CYS A 13 2.25 14.09 4.76
N ALA A 14 1.84 15.29 4.37
CA ALA A 14 0.48 15.77 4.57
C ALA A 14 -0.56 14.86 3.89
N LEU A 15 -0.26 14.39 2.67
CA LEU A 15 -1.10 13.41 1.98
C LEU A 15 -1.20 12.10 2.78
N CYS A 16 -0.08 11.54 3.23
CA CYS A 16 -0.09 10.30 4.02
C CYS A 16 -0.86 10.46 5.35
N ASP A 17 -0.74 11.61 6.01
CA ASP A 17 -1.46 11.88 7.26
C ASP A 17 -2.97 11.98 7.05
N LEU A 18 -3.41 12.60 5.95
CA LEU A 18 -4.81 12.58 5.55
C LEU A 18 -5.32 11.13 5.33
N GLY A 19 -4.50 10.29 4.68
CA GLY A 19 -4.82 8.89 4.44
C GLY A 19 -4.90 8.04 5.71
N ARG A 20 -4.19 8.43 6.78
CA ARG A 20 -4.23 7.74 8.08
C ARG A 20 -5.39 8.19 8.96
N GLN A 21 -5.69 9.49 8.95
CA GLN A 21 -6.50 10.13 9.99
C GLN A 21 -7.92 10.45 9.53
N SER A 22 -8.19 10.46 8.23
CA SER A 22 -9.53 10.82 7.74
C SER A 22 -10.60 9.86 8.28
N PRO A 23 -11.70 10.39 8.85
CA PRO A 23 -12.79 9.54 9.35
C PRO A 23 -13.54 8.86 8.19
N CYS A 24 -13.42 9.37 6.96
CA CYS A 24 -14.12 8.86 5.78
C CYS A 24 -13.28 7.77 5.07
N PRO A 25 -13.73 6.50 5.03
CA PRO A 25 -13.00 5.42 4.36
C PRO A 25 -12.71 5.69 2.89
N SER A 26 -13.66 6.31 2.18
CA SER A 26 -13.48 6.68 0.76
C SER A 26 -12.35 7.70 0.56
N VAL A 27 -12.16 8.63 1.48
CA VAL A 27 -11.03 9.56 1.43
C VAL A 27 -9.72 8.81 1.66
N ARG A 28 -9.67 7.91 2.64
CA ARG A 28 -8.47 7.10 2.90
C ARG A 28 -8.09 6.25 1.69
N ALA A 29 -9.05 5.56 1.09
CA ALA A 29 -8.84 4.78 -0.13
C ALA A 29 -8.35 5.64 -1.31
N ASN A 30 -8.96 6.81 -1.53
CA ASN A 30 -8.51 7.72 -2.59
C ASN A 30 -7.07 8.20 -2.39
N VAL A 31 -6.68 8.47 -1.13
CA VAL A 31 -5.30 8.82 -0.79
C VAL A 31 -4.35 7.64 -1.00
N VAL A 32 -4.75 6.43 -0.60
CA VAL A 32 -4.01 5.19 -0.87
C VAL A 32 -3.76 5.02 -2.36
N ASN A 33 -4.79 5.17 -3.19
CA ASN A 33 -4.71 4.99 -4.65
C ASN A 33 -3.84 6.07 -5.30
N SER A 34 -3.91 7.30 -4.79
CA SER A 34 -3.04 8.39 -5.21
C SER A 34 -1.57 8.12 -4.84
N ALA A 35 -1.32 7.67 -3.60
CA ALA A 35 0.02 7.34 -3.12
C ALA A 35 0.61 6.13 -3.87
N GLY A 36 -0.18 5.10 -4.17
CA GLY A 36 0.21 3.97 -5.00
C GLY A 36 0.59 4.41 -6.41
N SER A 37 -0.27 5.20 -7.07
CA SER A 37 0.01 5.74 -8.40
C SER A 37 1.29 6.58 -8.44
N LEU A 38 1.47 7.47 -7.45
CA LEU A 38 2.70 8.25 -7.29
C LEU A 38 3.92 7.34 -7.05
N GLY A 39 3.77 6.33 -6.20
CA GLY A 39 4.82 5.35 -5.92
C GLY A 39 5.28 4.63 -7.18
N SER A 40 4.36 4.19 -8.03
CA SER A 40 4.69 3.48 -9.29
C SER A 40 5.39 4.38 -10.31
N VAL A 41 5.14 5.70 -10.27
CA VAL A 41 5.91 6.68 -11.06
C VAL A 41 7.30 6.88 -10.46
N LEU A 42 7.38 7.08 -9.14
CA LEU A 42 8.65 7.29 -8.43
C LEU A 42 9.56 6.07 -8.50
N ALA A 43 9.02 4.84 -8.52
CA ALA A 43 9.76 3.59 -8.68
C ALA A 43 10.65 3.57 -9.93
N LYS A 44 10.28 4.35 -10.95
CA LYS A 44 11.00 4.46 -12.24
C LYS A 44 11.93 5.67 -12.31
N GLN A 45 11.90 6.54 -11.29
CA GLN A 45 12.73 7.73 -11.21
C GLN A 45 13.97 7.46 -10.35
N PRO A 46 15.16 7.92 -10.78
CA PRO A 46 16.34 7.91 -9.93
C PRO A 46 16.12 8.80 -8.70
N ASP A 47 16.85 8.53 -7.63
CA ASP A 47 16.91 9.34 -6.40
C ASP A 47 15.54 9.55 -5.70
N SER A 48 14.57 8.65 -5.90
CA SER A 48 13.24 8.73 -5.29
C SER A 48 13.07 7.85 -4.04
N ALA A 49 14.15 7.20 -3.59
CA ALA A 49 14.14 6.22 -2.50
C ALA A 49 13.54 6.76 -1.19
N GLU A 50 13.79 8.02 -0.84
CA GLU A 50 13.19 8.66 0.35
C GLU A 50 11.66 8.74 0.24
N LYS A 51 11.14 9.20 -0.91
CA LYS A 51 9.70 9.32 -1.15
C LYS A 51 9.03 7.94 -1.21
N LEU A 52 9.70 6.96 -1.82
CA LEU A 52 9.25 5.57 -1.83
C LEU A 52 9.22 4.97 -0.42
N THR A 53 10.19 5.32 0.43
CA THR A 53 10.20 4.90 1.84
C THR A 53 8.99 5.47 2.58
N LEU A 54 8.65 6.74 2.36
CA LEU A 54 7.45 7.37 2.95
C LEU A 54 6.16 6.70 2.47
N ILE A 55 6.02 6.51 1.15
CA ILE A 55 4.85 5.84 0.54
C ILE A 55 4.72 4.41 1.05
N GLY A 56 5.79 3.62 0.99
CA GLY A 56 5.78 2.23 1.44
C GLY A 56 5.46 2.09 2.92
N THR A 57 5.98 2.98 3.76
CA THR A 57 5.66 3.01 5.19
C THR A 57 4.18 3.33 5.40
N PHE A 58 3.66 4.37 4.75
CA PHE A 58 2.25 4.75 4.80
C PHE A 58 1.33 3.61 4.36
N LEU A 59 1.55 3.04 3.17
CA LEU A 59 0.73 1.97 2.64
C LEU A 59 0.73 0.74 3.56
N THR A 60 1.91 0.37 4.09
CA THR A 60 2.02 -0.77 5.01
C THR A 60 1.30 -0.51 6.34
N GLU A 61 1.29 0.73 6.83
CA GLU A 61 0.53 1.11 8.01
C GLU A 61 -0.97 0.99 7.79
N VAL A 62 -1.49 1.49 6.65
CA VAL A 62 -2.91 1.34 6.30
C VAL A 62 -3.28 -0.13 6.17
N ALA A 63 -2.47 -0.91 5.43
CA ALA A 63 -2.69 -2.34 5.25
C ALA A 63 -2.69 -3.13 6.57
N GLY A 64 -1.93 -2.68 7.57
CA GLY A 64 -1.84 -3.33 8.87
C GLY A 64 -2.85 -2.86 9.93
N LYS A 65 -3.39 -1.64 9.80
CA LYS A 65 -4.11 -0.97 10.90
C LYS A 65 -5.50 -0.45 10.55
N ASP A 66 -5.88 -0.32 9.27
CA ASP A 66 -7.18 0.26 8.92
C ASP A 66 -8.33 -0.64 9.39
N ALA A 67 -9.34 -0.02 10.01
CA ALA A 67 -10.52 -0.70 10.50
C ALA A 67 -11.41 -1.19 9.36
N VAL A 68 -11.34 -0.60 8.16
CA VAL A 68 -12.21 -0.92 7.03
C VAL A 68 -11.47 -1.81 6.04
N LEU A 69 -11.97 -3.04 5.90
CA LEU A 69 -11.25 -4.12 5.23
C LEU A 69 -11.03 -3.89 3.72
N TRP A 70 -11.94 -3.17 3.06
CA TRP A 70 -11.75 -2.82 1.64
C TRP A 70 -10.68 -1.75 1.45
N VAL A 71 -10.49 -0.82 2.41
CA VAL A 71 -9.36 0.14 2.40
C VAL A 71 -8.03 -0.60 2.59
N VAL A 72 -8.01 -1.62 3.45
CA VAL A 72 -6.85 -2.52 3.58
C VAL A 72 -6.52 -3.20 2.25
N ALA A 73 -7.53 -3.66 1.51
CA ALA A 73 -7.32 -4.29 0.21
C ALA A 73 -6.71 -3.34 -0.83
N GLU A 74 -7.22 -2.11 -0.93
CA GLU A 74 -6.63 -1.07 -1.80
C GLU A 74 -5.17 -0.78 -1.42
N ALA A 75 -4.85 -0.75 -0.13
CA ALA A 75 -3.48 -0.52 0.34
C ALA A 75 -2.54 -1.68 -0.03
N LEU A 76 -3.05 -2.92 0.03
CA LEU A 76 -2.31 -4.10 -0.42
C LEU A 76 -2.08 -4.09 -1.93
N ASP A 77 -3.10 -3.79 -2.73
CA ASP A 77 -2.96 -3.71 -4.19
C ASP A 77 -1.96 -2.60 -4.58
N ALA A 78 -2.03 -1.43 -3.95
CA ALA A 78 -1.05 -0.36 -4.14
C ALA A 78 0.38 -0.79 -3.76
N ILE A 79 0.56 -1.60 -2.72
CA ILE A 79 1.88 -2.16 -2.38
C ILE A 79 2.38 -3.09 -3.49
N PHE A 80 1.52 -3.94 -4.03
CA PHE A 80 1.91 -4.87 -5.10
C PHE A 80 2.32 -4.13 -6.37
N ASP A 81 1.62 -3.05 -6.72
CA ASP A 81 1.93 -2.23 -7.89
C ASP A 81 3.24 -1.45 -7.72
N VAL A 82 3.50 -0.89 -6.54
CA VAL A 82 4.71 -0.08 -6.28
C VAL A 82 5.94 -0.95 -6.09
N PHE A 83 5.82 -2.08 -5.38
CA PHE A 83 6.93 -2.92 -4.95
C PHE A 83 7.02 -4.25 -5.71
N GLY A 84 6.42 -4.32 -6.90
CA GLY A 84 6.51 -5.47 -7.80
C GLY A 84 7.96 -5.84 -8.09
N ASP A 85 8.61 -5.06 -8.97
CA ASP A 85 9.96 -5.34 -9.45
C ASP A 85 10.82 -4.10 -9.65
N GLY A 86 12.09 -4.19 -9.25
CA GLY A 86 13.11 -3.21 -9.58
C GLY A 86 14.14 -3.04 -8.47
N PRO A 87 15.44 -2.90 -8.78
CA PRO A 87 16.51 -2.83 -7.77
C PRO A 87 16.28 -1.75 -6.70
N GLN A 88 15.71 -0.61 -7.09
CA GLN A 88 15.41 0.48 -6.17
C GLN A 88 14.27 0.15 -5.21
N VAL A 89 13.15 -0.37 -5.74
CA VAL A 89 11.99 -0.72 -4.90
C VAL A 89 12.29 -1.93 -4.03
N ASP A 90 13.16 -2.84 -4.48
CA ASP A 90 13.66 -3.96 -3.68
C ASP A 90 14.50 -3.48 -2.50
N ALA A 91 15.42 -2.55 -2.75
CA ALA A 91 16.23 -1.93 -1.70
C ALA A 91 15.37 -1.19 -0.66
N VAL A 92 14.37 -0.42 -1.12
CA VAL A 92 13.42 0.25 -0.23
C VAL A 92 12.56 -0.75 0.54
N ALA A 93 12.02 -1.78 -0.12
CA ALA A 93 11.22 -2.82 0.51
C ALA A 93 11.99 -3.56 1.61
N ALA A 94 13.26 -3.86 1.37
CA ALA A 94 14.16 -4.43 2.37
C ALA A 94 14.37 -3.47 3.55
N ASN A 95 14.67 -2.20 3.27
CA ASN A 95 14.92 -1.18 4.30
C ASN A 95 13.71 -0.96 5.22
N ILE A 96 12.49 -0.96 4.68
CA ILE A 96 11.27 -0.80 5.50
C ILE A 96 10.76 -2.11 6.11
N GLY A 97 11.44 -3.24 5.86
CA GLY A 97 11.02 -4.56 6.33
C GLY A 97 9.67 -5.00 5.77
N LEU A 98 9.37 -4.67 4.50
CA LEU A 98 8.06 -4.84 3.88
C LEU A 98 7.55 -6.28 3.99
N VAL A 99 8.35 -7.25 3.53
CA VAL A 99 7.95 -8.68 3.51
C VAL A 99 7.64 -9.20 4.91
N ALA A 100 8.46 -8.84 5.91
CA ALA A 100 8.24 -9.23 7.30
C ALA A 100 6.90 -8.70 7.83
N LYS A 101 6.57 -7.44 7.54
CA LYS A 101 5.28 -6.84 7.91
C LYS A 101 4.11 -7.50 7.18
N LEU A 102 4.23 -7.75 5.87
CA LEU A 102 3.21 -8.44 5.09
C LEU A 102 2.93 -9.86 5.61
N ARG A 103 3.95 -10.58 6.10
CA ARG A 103 3.77 -11.88 6.75
C ARG A 103 2.97 -11.80 8.04
N GLN A 104 3.13 -10.74 8.82
CA GLN A 104 2.33 -10.50 10.02
C GLN A 104 0.88 -10.11 9.67
N ILE A 105 0.69 -9.33 8.60
CA ILE A 105 -0.63 -8.89 8.13
C ILE A 105 -1.44 -10.05 7.55
N SER A 106 -0.81 -10.95 6.78
CA SER A 106 -1.47 -12.03 6.04
C SER A 106 -2.47 -12.88 6.85
N PRO A 107 -2.11 -13.48 8.00
CA PRO A 107 -3.05 -14.27 8.79
C PRO A 107 -4.20 -13.43 9.36
N VAL A 108 -3.93 -12.19 9.78
CA VAL A 108 -4.94 -11.27 10.33
C VAL A 108 -5.93 -10.87 9.25
N PHE A 109 -5.44 -10.45 8.08
CA PHE A 109 -6.25 -10.08 6.94
C PHE A 109 -7.13 -11.26 6.50
N LYS A 110 -6.55 -12.46 6.32
CA LYS A 110 -7.30 -13.68 6.00
C LYS A 110 -8.43 -13.97 6.99
N SER A 111 -8.16 -13.85 8.29
CA SER A 111 -9.18 -14.05 9.33
C SER A 111 -10.31 -13.03 9.23
N ARG A 112 -9.97 -11.75 8.97
CA ARG A 112 -10.96 -10.68 8.79
C ARG A 112 -11.83 -10.88 7.56
N VAL A 113 -11.24 -11.25 6.41
CA VAL A 113 -12.00 -11.59 5.19
C VAL A 113 -13.03 -12.67 5.45
N HIS A 114 -12.65 -13.73 6.19
CA HIS A 114 -13.58 -14.79 6.54
C HIS A 114 -14.73 -14.31 7.44
N LYS A 115 -14.41 -13.52 8.47
CA LYS A 115 -15.38 -13.01 9.45
C LYS A 115 -16.34 -11.97 8.85
N GLU A 116 -15.83 -11.08 8.02
CA GLU A 116 -16.54 -9.92 7.49
C GLU A 116 -17.17 -10.20 6.10
N ARG A 117 -17.04 -11.44 5.58
CA ARG A 117 -17.46 -11.82 4.21
C ARG A 117 -18.85 -11.32 3.82
N ARG A 118 -19.83 -11.47 4.71
CA ARG A 118 -21.23 -11.10 4.44
C ARG A 118 -21.47 -9.60 4.42
N SER A 119 -20.68 -8.82 5.15
CA SER A 119 -20.81 -7.37 5.25
C SER A 119 -20.02 -6.62 4.16
N LEU A 120 -19.16 -7.31 3.42
CA LEU A 120 -18.35 -6.70 2.35
C LEU A 120 -19.15 -6.32 1.11
N GLY A 121 -20.30 -6.95 0.87
CA GLY A 121 -21.15 -6.64 -0.28
C GLY A 121 -20.37 -6.66 -1.61
N GLU A 122 -20.45 -5.57 -2.36
CA GLU A 122 -19.77 -5.38 -3.65
C GLU A 122 -18.24 -5.32 -3.54
N HIS A 123 -17.68 -5.03 -2.37
CA HIS A 123 -16.22 -4.99 -2.17
C HIS A 123 -15.60 -6.37 -1.97
N PHE A 124 -16.39 -7.43 -1.77
CA PHE A 124 -15.87 -8.77 -1.52
C PHE A 124 -14.88 -9.26 -2.59
N PRO A 125 -15.13 -9.12 -3.91
CA PRO A 125 -14.21 -9.58 -4.94
C PRO A 125 -12.83 -8.91 -4.85
N VAL A 126 -12.78 -7.59 -4.62
CA VAL A 126 -11.52 -6.84 -4.47
C VAL A 126 -10.76 -7.32 -3.25
N VAL A 127 -11.45 -7.44 -2.12
CA VAL A 127 -10.85 -7.92 -0.86
C VAL A 127 -10.32 -9.36 -0.98
N ASP A 128 -11.07 -10.24 -1.63
CA ASP A 128 -10.64 -11.64 -1.81
C ASP A 128 -9.46 -11.75 -2.80
N ASN A 129 -9.44 -10.92 -3.85
CA ASN A 129 -8.32 -10.84 -4.78
C ASN A 129 -7.04 -10.39 -4.07
N ALA A 130 -7.10 -9.29 -3.30
CA ALA A 130 -5.97 -8.82 -2.50
C ALA A 130 -5.46 -9.89 -1.52
N ARG A 131 -6.36 -10.70 -0.94
CA ARG A 131 -5.98 -11.81 -0.02
C ARG A 131 -5.17 -12.88 -0.72
N VAL A 132 -5.59 -13.26 -1.93
CA VAL A 132 -4.86 -14.25 -2.74
C VAL A 132 -3.52 -13.67 -3.20
N ASN A 133 -3.52 -12.43 -3.67
CA ASN A 133 -2.33 -11.76 -4.18
C ASN A 133 -1.30 -11.49 -3.09
N LEU A 134 -1.70 -11.18 -1.86
CA LEU A 134 -0.78 -11.06 -0.71
C LEU A 134 0.07 -12.31 -0.51
N THR A 135 -0.55 -13.50 -0.60
CA THR A 135 0.18 -14.76 -0.45
C THR A 135 1.16 -14.98 -1.60
N ARG A 136 0.76 -14.64 -2.83
CA ARG A 136 1.63 -14.76 -4.02
C ARG A 136 2.79 -13.78 -3.96
N PHE A 137 2.52 -12.53 -3.58
CA PHE A 137 3.51 -11.47 -3.49
C PHE A 137 4.58 -11.78 -2.45
N ILE A 138 4.20 -12.25 -1.25
CA ILE A 138 5.17 -12.66 -0.22
C ILE A 138 6.12 -13.73 -0.77
N LYS A 139 5.57 -14.80 -1.37
CA LYS A 139 6.37 -15.89 -1.97
C LYS A 139 7.30 -15.38 -3.06
N TYR A 140 6.77 -14.54 -3.94
CA TYR A 140 7.52 -13.92 -5.01
C TYR A 140 8.74 -13.13 -4.49
N LYS A 141 8.55 -12.27 -3.47
CA LYS A 141 9.65 -11.50 -2.87
C LYS A 141 10.65 -12.36 -2.09
N GLU A 142 10.22 -13.52 -1.60
CA GLU A 142 11.10 -14.50 -0.94
C GLU A 142 11.82 -15.44 -1.94
N GLY A 143 11.53 -15.34 -3.25
CA GLY A 143 12.13 -16.19 -4.27
C GLY A 143 11.65 -17.65 -4.24
N CYS A 144 10.41 -17.89 -3.77
CA CYS A 144 9.81 -19.21 -3.56
C CYS A 144 8.62 -19.51 -4.48
#